data_AF-A0A7C2AMU2-F1
#
_entry.id   AF-A0A7C2AMU2-F1
#
_cell.length_a   1.000
_cell.length_b   1.000
_cell.length_c   1.000
_cell.angle_alpha   90.00
_cell.angle_beta   90.00
_cell.angle_gamma   90.00
#
_symmetry.space_group_name_H-M   'P 1'
#
loop_
_entity.id
_entity.type
_entity.pdbx_description
1 polymer ?
#
loop_
_entity_poly.entity_id
_entity_poly.type
_entity_poly.pdbx_seq_one_letter_code
_entity_poly.pdbx_strand_id
1 'polypeptide(L)'
;MSKKIFIKRNKEKETKEGINSDDIKLLETELLEVKEIADIIFKKIEDKVKTLKALEDSANEKIEVLRELINQAESVTSSLKREIDRRKEVILLSEEGLNAQEIADKLGMTVGEVELILNLNR
;
A
#
# COMPACT_ATOMS: atom_id res chain seq x y z
N MET A 1 -23.15 63.42 63.63
CA MET A 1 -24.05 62.61 62.77
C MET A 1 -23.53 62.60 61.33
N SER A 2 -22.46 61.85 61.04
CA SER A 2 -21.72 62.02 59.76
C SER A 2 -21.24 60.70 59.14
N LYS A 3 -21.92 59.58 59.37
CA LYS A 3 -21.56 58.27 58.79
C LYS A 3 -22.55 57.70 57.76
N LYS A 4 -23.66 58.40 57.45
CA LYS A 4 -24.67 57.89 56.50
C LYS A 4 -24.49 58.35 55.04
N ILE A 5 -23.57 59.28 54.74
CA ILE A 5 -23.41 59.81 53.37
C ILE A 5 -22.29 59.11 52.59
N PHE A 6 -21.31 58.48 53.26
CA PHE A 6 -20.18 57.81 52.59
C PHE A 6 -20.45 56.38 52.12
N ILE A 7 -21.50 55.72 52.62
CA ILE A 7 -21.82 54.32 52.24
C ILE A 7 -22.70 54.25 50.98
N LYS A 8 -23.40 55.35 50.63
CA LYS A 8 -24.27 55.36 49.44
C LYS A 8 -23.50 55.52 48.12
N ARG A 9 -22.28 56.06 48.16
CA ARG A 9 -21.51 56.38 46.94
C ARG A 9 -20.64 55.22 46.42
N ASN A 10 -20.45 54.16 47.21
CA ASN A 10 -19.67 52.98 46.82
C ASN A 10 -20.53 51.76 46.42
N LYS A 11 -21.86 51.81 46.55
CA LYS A 11 -22.75 50.74 46.07
C LYS A 11 -23.23 50.92 44.62
N GLU A 12 -22.97 52.08 44.02
CA GLU A 12 -23.37 52.37 42.62
C GLU A 12 -22.22 52.15 41.62
N LYS A 13 -21.03 51.75 42.09
CA LYS A 13 -19.88 51.39 41.23
C LYS A 13 -19.63 49.89 41.09
N GLU A 14 -20.52 49.05 41.60
CA GLU A 14 -20.73 47.72 41.01
C GLU A 14 -21.72 47.90 39.86
N THR A 15 -21.31 48.70 38.87
CA THR A 15 -21.91 48.69 37.55
C THR A 15 -21.85 47.26 37.08
N LYS A 16 -23.03 46.63 37.00
CA LYS A 16 -23.27 45.46 36.18
C LYS A 16 -22.63 45.73 34.82
N GLU A 17 -21.42 45.23 34.60
CA GLU A 17 -20.96 44.84 33.26
C GLU A 17 -21.85 43.64 32.89
N GLY A 18 -23.11 43.93 32.60
CA GLY A 18 -24.00 42.95 32.01
C GLY A 18 -23.41 42.63 30.65
N ILE A 19 -23.14 41.34 30.41
CA ILE A 19 -22.74 40.84 29.11
C ILE A 19 -23.68 41.50 28.08
N ASN A 20 -23.10 42.32 27.20
CA ASN A 20 -23.90 43.07 26.24
C ASN A 20 -24.59 42.08 25.31
N SER A 21 -25.89 42.22 25.11
CA SER A 21 -26.66 41.32 24.24
C SER A 21 -26.10 41.27 22.82
N ASP A 22 -25.44 42.35 22.38
CA ASP A 22 -24.81 42.41 21.06
C ASP A 22 -23.52 41.58 21.00
N ASP A 23 -22.76 41.53 22.10
CA ASP A 23 -21.57 40.67 22.20
C ASP A 23 -21.97 39.18 22.16
N ILE A 24 -23.07 38.80 22.83
CA ILE A 24 -23.59 37.42 22.80
C ILE A 24 -23.96 37.02 21.37
N LYS A 25 -24.69 37.88 20.64
CA LYS A 25 -25.09 37.61 19.25
C LYS A 25 -23.88 37.51 18.31
N LEU A 26 -22.86 38.33 18.54
CA LEU A 26 -21.61 38.25 17.78
C LEU A 26 -20.91 36.92 18.03
N LEU A 27 -20.75 36.50 19.29
CA LEU A 27 -20.17 35.20 19.64
C LEU A 27 -20.99 34.03 19.07
N GLU A 28 -22.32 34.10 19.08
CA GLU A 28 -23.19 33.08 18.49
C GLU A 28 -22.97 32.97 16.97
N THR A 29 -22.77 34.10 16.30
CA THR A 29 -22.47 34.15 14.86
C THR A 29 -21.10 33.55 14.57
N GLU A 30 -20.06 33.97 15.29
CA GLU A 30 -18.71 33.42 15.15
C GLU A 30 -18.66 31.91 15.45
N LEU A 31 -19.39 31.45 16.46
CA LEU A 31 -19.48 30.02 16.78
C LEU A 31 -20.15 29.22 15.65
N LEU A 32 -21.17 29.81 15.01
CA LEU A 32 -21.86 29.20 13.88
C LEU A 32 -20.92 29.10 12.66
N GLU A 33 -20.18 30.16 12.35
CA GLU A 33 -19.16 30.16 11.29
C GLU A 33 -18.05 29.12 11.56
N VAL A 34 -17.54 29.04 12.79
CA VAL A 34 -16.54 28.03 13.17
C VAL A 34 -17.09 26.63 12.99
N LYS A 35 -18.35 26.39 13.35
CA LYS A 35 -19.01 25.09 13.16
C LYS A 35 -19.12 24.73 11.68
N GLU A 36 -19.55 25.67 10.83
CA GLU A 36 -19.64 25.44 9.39
C GLU A 36 -18.28 25.12 8.77
N ILE A 37 -17.23 25.85 9.17
CA ILE A 37 -15.86 25.57 8.73
C ILE A 37 -15.42 24.18 9.18
N ALA A 38 -15.69 23.81 10.43
CA ALA A 38 -15.37 22.49 10.96
C ALA A 38 -16.08 21.38 10.17
N ASP A 39 -17.37 21.52 9.89
CA ASP A 39 -18.13 20.54 9.11
C ASP A 39 -17.57 20.37 7.69
N ILE A 40 -17.16 21.47 7.03
CA ILE A 40 -16.50 21.43 5.72
C ILE A 40 -15.16 20.68 5.82
N ILE A 41 -14.37 20.95 6.86
CA ILE A 41 -13.07 20.29 7.06
C ILE A 41 -13.26 18.80 7.31
N PHE A 42 -14.18 18.41 8.19
CA PHE A 42 -14.47 17.00 8.48
C PHE A 42 -14.93 16.26 7.24
N LYS A 43 -15.84 16.85 6.45
CA LYS A 43 -16.28 16.26 5.18
C LYS A 43 -15.10 16.04 4.21
N LYS A 44 -14.22 17.03 4.07
CA LYS A 44 -13.02 16.90 3.22
C LYS A 44 -12.09 15.79 3.73
N ILE A 45 -11.92 15.67 5.05
CA ILE A 45 -11.11 14.61 5.65
C ILE A 45 -11.73 13.24 5.36
N GLU A 46 -13.04 13.08 5.55
CA GLU A 46 -13.74 11.83 5.25
C GLU A 46 -13.61 11.43 3.78
N ASP A 47 -13.77 12.37 2.85
CA ASP A 47 -13.61 12.11 1.41
C ASP A 47 -12.17 11.69 1.06
N LYS A 48 -11.17 12.30 1.73
CA LYS A 48 -9.76 11.91 1.58
C LYS A 48 -9.49 10.53 2.16
N VAL A 49 -10.05 10.19 3.32
CA VAL A 49 -9.94 8.84 3.90
C VAL A 49 -10.55 7.79 2.97
N LYS A 50 -11.72 8.05 2.38
CA LYS A 50 -12.33 7.15 1.39
C LYS A 50 -11.44 6.95 0.17
N THR A 51 -10.87 8.03 -0.35
CA THR A 51 -9.96 7.97 -1.50
C THR A 51 -8.70 7.16 -1.17
N LEU A 52 -8.13 7.35 0.02
CA LEU A 52 -6.94 6.60 0.45
C LEU A 52 -7.23 5.11 0.60
N LYS A 53 -8.38 4.73 1.16
CA LYS A 53 -8.80 3.32 1.24
C LYS A 53 -8.94 2.68 -0.14
N ALA A 54 -9.60 3.35 -1.08
CA ALA A 54 -9.72 2.82 -2.43
C ALA A 54 -8.36 2.64 -3.13
N LEU A 55 -7.40 3.55 -2.87
CA LEU A 55 -6.03 3.42 -3.37
C LEU A 55 -5.28 2.26 -2.70
N GLU A 56 -5.44 2.08 -1.40
CA GLU A 56 -4.88 0.96 -0.64
C GLU A 56 -5.39 -0.38 -1.17
N ASP A 57 -6.70 -0.51 -1.38
CA ASP A 57 -7.32 -1.71 -1.95
C ASP A 57 -6.76 -2.01 -3.35
N SER A 58 -6.71 -1.00 -4.23
CA SER A 58 -6.14 -1.16 -5.57
C SER A 58 -4.64 -1.52 -5.56
N ALA A 59 -3.88 -1.00 -4.60
CA ALA A 59 -2.47 -1.35 -4.45
C ALA A 59 -2.30 -2.80 -3.99
N ASN A 60 -3.13 -3.25 -3.06
CA ASN A 60 -3.14 -4.63 -2.57
C ASN A 60 -3.49 -5.62 -3.70
N GLU A 61 -4.52 -5.34 -4.50
CA GLU A 61 -4.86 -6.15 -5.68
C GLU A 61 -3.68 -6.28 -6.65
N LYS A 62 -2.98 -5.17 -6.94
CA LYS A 62 -1.81 -5.18 -7.82
C LYS A 62 -0.65 -5.97 -7.22
N ILE A 63 -0.43 -5.90 -5.91
CA ILE A 63 0.60 -6.67 -5.22
C ILE A 63 0.33 -8.16 -5.39
N GLU A 64 -0.91 -8.62 -5.23
CA GLU A 64 -1.26 -10.03 -5.41
C GLU A 64 -1.03 -10.50 -6.86
N VAL A 65 -1.48 -9.74 -7.86
CA VAL A 65 -1.22 -10.06 -9.28
C VAL A 65 0.29 -10.13 -9.56
N LEU A 66 1.08 -9.20 -9.02
CA LEU A 66 2.53 -9.22 -9.22
C LEU A 66 3.20 -10.43 -8.54
N ARG A 67 2.72 -10.85 -7.37
CA ARG A 67 3.20 -12.07 -6.69
C ARG A 67 2.91 -13.30 -7.53
N GLU A 68 1.72 -13.42 -8.11
CA GLU A 68 1.37 -14.52 -9.00
C GLU A 68 2.28 -14.56 -10.24
N LEU A 69 2.51 -13.41 -10.87
CA LEU A 69 3.39 -13.31 -12.04
C LEU A 69 4.83 -13.69 -11.71
N ILE A 70 5.35 -13.29 -10.54
CA ILE A 70 6.68 -13.69 -10.07
C ILE A 70 6.75 -15.21 -9.92
N ASN A 71 5.79 -15.82 -9.23
CA ASN A 71 5.75 -17.27 -9.04
C ASN A 71 5.71 -18.03 -10.39
N GLN A 72 4.92 -17.53 -11.35
CA GLN A 72 4.88 -18.10 -12.69
C GLN A 72 6.24 -17.96 -13.41
N ALA A 73 6.85 -16.78 -13.36
CA ALA A 73 8.15 -16.54 -13.97
C ALA A 73 9.26 -17.42 -13.36
N GLU A 74 9.27 -17.59 -12.03
CA GLU A 74 10.22 -18.46 -11.33
C GLU A 74 10.03 -19.93 -11.72
N SER A 75 8.78 -20.39 -11.86
CA SER A 75 8.48 -21.76 -12.30
C SER A 75 9.02 -22.02 -13.72
N VAL A 76 8.79 -21.09 -14.65
CA VAL A 76 9.30 -21.19 -16.03
C VAL A 76 10.83 -21.15 -16.04
N THR A 77 11.43 -20.22 -15.29
CA THR A 77 12.89 -20.06 -15.24
C THR A 77 13.56 -21.31 -14.67
N SER A 78 13.01 -21.89 -13.60
CA SER A 78 13.54 -23.11 -12.99
C SER A 78 13.42 -24.32 -13.93
N SER A 79 12.31 -24.47 -14.65
CA SER A 79 12.17 -25.51 -15.67
C SER A 79 13.17 -25.34 -16.82
N LEU A 80 13.35 -24.10 -17.31
CA LEU A 80 14.26 -23.81 -18.40
C LEU A 80 15.72 -24.06 -18.00
N LYS A 81 16.09 -23.69 -16.77
CA LYS A 81 17.42 -23.97 -16.23
C LYS A 81 17.69 -25.48 -16.18
N ARG A 82 16.74 -26.27 -15.68
CA ARG A 82 16.87 -27.74 -15.64
C ARG A 82 17.03 -28.34 -17.04
N GLU A 83 16.28 -27.84 -18.02
CA GLU A 83 16.41 -28.26 -19.42
C GLU A 83 17.78 -27.89 -20.01
N ILE A 84 18.30 -26.69 -19.73
CA ILE A 84 19.65 -26.27 -20.16
C ILE A 84 20.72 -27.17 -19.54
N ASP A 85 20.60 -27.47 -18.24
CA ASP A 85 21.58 -28.30 -17.53
C ASP A 85 21.57 -29.73 -18.09
N ARG A 86 20.39 -30.31 -18.36
CA ARG A 86 20.26 -31.62 -19.03
C ARG A 86 20.93 -31.66 -20.40
N ARG A 87 20.71 -30.62 -21.22
CA ARG A 87 21.35 -30.53 -22.55
C ARG A 87 22.87 -30.51 -22.44
N LYS A 88 23.42 -29.72 -21.51
CA LYS A 88 24.86 -29.65 -21.28
C LYS A 88 25.44 -31.00 -20.86
N GLU A 89 24.73 -31.73 -20.00
CA GLU A 89 25.15 -33.05 -19.53
C GLU A 89 25.16 -34.08 -20.67
N VAL A 90 24.15 -34.07 -21.54
CA VAL A 90 24.14 -34.89 -22.76
C VAL A 90 25.34 -34.60 -23.66
N ILE A 91 25.65 -33.32 -23.89
CA ILE A 91 26.79 -32.91 -24.73
C ILE A 91 28.11 -33.38 -24.13
N LEU A 92 28.32 -33.15 -22.83
CA LEU A 92 29.53 -33.57 -22.11
C LEU A 92 29.76 -35.08 -22.20
N LEU A 93 28.73 -35.90 -21.96
CA LEU A 93 28.85 -37.35 -22.04
C LEU A 93 29.14 -37.84 -23.47
N SER A 94 28.58 -37.16 -24.48
CA SER A 94 28.90 -37.47 -25.87
C SER A 94 30.35 -37.09 -26.23
N GLU A 95 30.87 -35.99 -25.70
CA GLU A 95 32.28 -35.59 -25.86
C GLU A 95 33.24 -36.56 -25.15
N GLU A 96 32.81 -37.15 -24.03
CA GLU A 96 33.49 -38.26 -23.35
C GLU A 96 33.46 -39.58 -24.14
N GLY A 97 32.71 -39.63 -25.25
CA GLY A 97 32.66 -40.75 -26.18
C GLY A 97 31.55 -41.76 -25.90
N LEU A 98 30.60 -41.47 -24.99
CA LEU A 98 29.45 -42.33 -24.77
C LEU A 98 28.49 -42.26 -25.97
N ASN A 99 27.88 -43.40 -26.29
CA ASN A 99 26.87 -43.46 -27.35
C ASN A 99 25.47 -43.05 -26.83
N ALA A 100 24.55 -42.74 -27.75
CA ALA A 100 23.24 -42.21 -27.39
C ALA A 100 22.41 -43.15 -26.48
N GLN A 101 22.59 -44.46 -26.60
CA GLN A 101 21.91 -45.45 -25.74
C GLN A 101 22.47 -45.39 -24.31
N GLU A 102 23.78 -45.36 -24.15
CA GLU A 102 24.44 -45.27 -22.83
C GLU A 102 24.09 -43.98 -22.10
N ILE A 103 24.04 -42.85 -22.84
CA ILE A 103 23.63 -41.55 -22.28
C ILE A 103 22.16 -41.58 -21.84
N ALA A 104 21.28 -42.15 -22.68
CA ALA A 104 19.86 -42.29 -22.37
C ALA A 104 19.63 -43.11 -21.11
N ASP A 105 20.31 -44.25 -20.98
CA ASP A 105 20.22 -45.12 -19.81
C ASP A 105 20.79 -44.43 -18.55
N LYS A 106 21.89 -43.68 -18.69
CA LYS A 106 22.54 -42.97 -17.56
C LYS A 106 21.71 -41.79 -17.05
N LEU A 107 21.07 -41.03 -17.94
CA LEU A 107 20.29 -39.84 -17.60
C LEU A 107 18.79 -40.12 -17.41
N GLY A 108 18.35 -41.38 -17.64
CA GLY A 108 16.93 -41.75 -17.59
C GLY A 108 16.10 -41.04 -18.67
N MET A 109 16.71 -40.79 -19.83
CA MET A 109 16.10 -40.11 -20.98
C MET A 109 15.74 -41.14 -22.05
N THR A 110 14.91 -40.75 -23.02
CA THR A 110 14.71 -41.60 -24.20
C THR A 110 15.85 -41.42 -25.20
N VAL A 111 16.21 -42.49 -25.92
CA VAL A 111 17.27 -42.45 -26.93
C VAL A 111 17.01 -41.35 -27.97
N GLY A 112 15.76 -41.22 -28.44
CA GLY A 112 15.37 -40.19 -29.40
C GLY A 112 15.51 -38.75 -28.87
N GLU A 113 15.31 -38.53 -27.56
CA GLU A 113 15.52 -37.22 -26.93
C GLU A 113 17.01 -36.85 -26.87
N VAL A 114 17.86 -37.82 -26.54
CA VAL A 114 19.33 -37.66 -26.57
C VAL A 114 19.81 -37.39 -28.00
N GLU A 115 19.37 -38.18 -28.97
CA GLU A 115 19.72 -37.99 -30.39
C GLU A 115 19.28 -36.62 -30.90
N LEU A 116 18.08 -36.16 -30.54
CA LEU A 116 17.60 -34.84 -30.91
C LEU A 116 18.52 -33.74 -30.35
N ILE A 117 18.89 -33.81 -29.06
CA ILE A 117 19.79 -32.84 -28.43
C ILE A 117 21.14 -32.80 -29.14
N LEU A 118 21.73 -33.97 -29.44
CA LEU A 118 23.01 -34.06 -30.13
C LEU A 118 22.92 -33.51 -31.56
N ASN A 119 21.82 -33.76 -32.28
CA ASN A 119 21.62 -33.25 -33.64
C ASN A 119 21.39 -31.75 -33.71
N LEU A 120 20.74 -31.15 -32.70
CA LEU A 120 20.54 -29.71 -32.61
C LEU A 120 21.81 -28.93 -32.22
N ASN A 121 22.84 -29.63 -31.75
CA ASN A 121 24.09 -29.05 -31.26
C ASN A 121 25.30 -29.37 -32.16
N ARG A 122 25.05 -29.94 -33.35
CA ARG A 122 26.01 -30.06 -34.46
C ARG A 122 25.99 -28.81 -35.32
#